data_AF-A0A6J1MB67-F1
#
_entry.id   AF-A0A6J1MB67-F1
#
_cell.length_a   1.000
_cell.length_b   1.000
_cell.length_c   1.000
_cell.angle_alpha   90.00
_cell.angle_beta   90.00
_cell.angle_gamma   90.00
#
_symmetry.space_group_name_H-M   'P 1'
#
loop_
_entity.id
_entity.type
_entity.pdbx_description
1 polymer ?
#
loop_
_entity_poly.entity_id
_entity_poly.type
_entity_poly.pdbx_seq_one_letter_code
_entity_poly.pdbx_strand_id
1 'polypeptide(L)'
;MKIAVEGCAHGELERIYETIEGIEKEQNIKIDLLLCCGDFQSTRNVTDLQTMAVPRKYMDMCTFYKYYSGELVAPILTIFIGGNHEASNYLQELPYGGWVAPNIYYLGYAGVITVNGIRIAGISGIYKGHDFLRGHHEFPPYNDKTCRSVYHVRQLEVFRLMQLSGKVDIFMSHDWPRGIQEYGNKAQLLRFKPHFMEDIESGQLGSRPLEELLKAVQPTYWFAAHLHCKFAALVPHTRNHKKSRNADDASSSSSNESEDENEDDDSNQLQENVVAAPVPVTKFLALDKCLPRRRFLQVLDIPSNESSEGKLTLKYDAEWLSILRTTNHLISVKDNNYYLPGKKAGSIEERCNFTPTDEELEHIRAKFESLNVPENFCRTVLPFDPHEEHNYKQKYIEQANPMLNPQSNEFCSILGIDDPLCLAMLASGKDLPQTASLLDSSIDVKEDQAKLEQDMPTLVEPLATPPKRKLNMSLPAPIVAVEIDKSVIELPDEIEELATATIADSKVEETTPICISPNLKKLKRRNQSIYQAEDDD
;
A
#
# COMPACT_ATOMS: atom_id res chain seq x y z
N MET A 1 22.54 -5.69 12.87
CA MET A 1 21.23 -6.13 13.39
C MET A 1 20.80 -7.34 12.59
N LYS A 2 20.39 -8.42 13.25
CA LYS A 2 19.88 -9.61 12.59
C LYS A 2 18.37 -9.45 12.39
N ILE A 3 17.96 -9.37 11.13
CA ILE A 3 16.58 -9.12 10.74
C ILE A 3 16.05 -10.35 10.01
N ALA A 4 14.97 -10.94 10.53
CA ALA A 4 14.21 -11.94 9.82
C ALA A 4 13.26 -11.27 8.83
N VAL A 5 13.27 -11.72 7.59
CA VAL A 5 12.34 -11.30 6.54
C VAL A 5 11.42 -12.47 6.22
N GLU A 6 10.12 -12.19 6.19
CA GLU A 6 9.05 -13.14 5.92
C GLU A 6 8.28 -12.72 4.66
N GLY A 7 7.89 -13.70 3.84
CA GLY A 7 7.13 -13.51 2.61
C GLY A 7 5.64 -13.24 2.86
N CYS A 8 4.80 -14.25 2.63
CA CYS A 8 3.35 -14.18 2.93
C CYS A 8 3.01 -15.03 4.16
N ALA A 9 2.50 -14.38 5.21
CA ALA A 9 2.26 -15.06 6.48
C ALA A 9 0.99 -15.94 6.47
N HIS A 10 -0.09 -15.49 5.83
CA HIS A 10 -1.43 -16.09 5.83
C HIS A 10 -1.93 -16.48 7.24
N GLY A 11 -1.66 -15.63 8.23
CA GLY A 11 -2.08 -15.84 9.61
C GLY A 11 -1.33 -16.93 10.39
N GLU A 12 -0.28 -17.54 9.82
CA GLU A 12 0.52 -18.62 10.45
C GLU A 12 1.59 -18.07 11.42
N LEU A 13 1.22 -17.09 12.26
CA LEU A 13 2.16 -16.34 13.11
C LEU A 13 2.88 -17.23 14.13
N GLU A 14 2.18 -18.17 14.75
CA GLU A 14 2.78 -19.12 15.69
C GLU A 14 3.92 -19.91 15.02
N ARG A 15 3.72 -20.41 13.79
CA ARG A 15 4.77 -21.13 13.04
C ARG A 15 5.94 -20.25 12.66
N ILE A 16 5.68 -18.98 12.31
CA ILE A 16 6.74 -18.03 11.99
C ILE A 16 7.62 -17.81 13.22
N TYR A 17 7.01 -17.55 14.38
CA TYR A 17 7.75 -17.35 15.63
C TYR A 17 8.47 -18.62 16.11
N GLU A 18 7.84 -19.79 16.03
CA GLU A 18 8.49 -21.09 16.30
C GLU A 18 9.71 -21.33 15.40
N THR A 19 9.62 -20.96 14.12
CA THR A 19 10.73 -21.08 13.17
C THR A 19 11.88 -20.14 13.54
N ILE A 20 11.58 -18.90 13.91
CA ILE A 20 12.57 -17.93 14.39
C ILE A 20 13.26 -18.46 15.64
N GLU A 21 12.50 -18.95 16.63
CA GLU A 21 13.03 -19.51 17.87
C GLU A 21 13.95 -20.72 17.59
N GLY A 22 13.54 -21.59 16.65
CA GLY A 22 14.36 -22.72 16.20
C GLY A 22 15.69 -22.27 15.60
N ILE A 23 15.68 -21.23 14.76
CA ILE A 23 16.90 -20.65 14.16
C ILE A 23 17.81 -20.03 15.24
N GLU A 24 17.23 -19.27 16.18
CA GLU A 24 17.98 -18.68 17.30
C GLU A 24 18.70 -19.75 18.12
N LYS A 25 18.01 -20.86 18.45
CA LYS A 25 18.55 -21.99 19.20
C LYS A 25 19.63 -22.75 18.42
N GLU A 26 19.39 -23.06 17.15
CA GLU A 26 20.31 -23.85 16.33
C GLU A 26 21.60 -23.08 16.02
N GLN A 27 21.50 -21.79 15.72
CA GLN A 27 22.64 -20.97 15.30
C GLN A 27 23.27 -20.21 16.47
N ASN A 28 22.69 -20.28 17.67
CA ASN A 28 23.08 -19.52 18.85
C ASN A 28 23.18 -18.01 18.55
N ILE A 29 22.14 -17.47 17.94
CA ILE A 29 22.01 -16.06 17.59
C ILE A 29 20.74 -15.47 18.21
N LYS A 30 20.72 -14.14 18.40
CA LYS A 30 19.49 -13.38 18.62
C LYS A 30 19.08 -12.70 17.32
N ILE A 31 17.81 -12.85 16.95
CA ILE A 31 17.15 -12.13 15.87
C ILE A 31 16.44 -10.94 16.51
N ASP A 32 16.70 -9.75 15.98
CA ASP A 32 16.29 -8.48 16.60
C ASP A 32 14.89 -8.06 16.12
N LEU A 33 14.64 -8.17 14.82
CA LEU A 33 13.44 -7.66 14.14
C LEU A 33 12.87 -8.67 13.15
N LEU A 34 11.54 -8.75 13.05
CA LEU A 34 10.82 -9.47 12.00
C LEU A 34 10.13 -8.47 11.06
N LEU A 35 10.34 -8.62 9.76
CA LEU A 35 9.68 -7.87 8.69
C LEU A 35 8.81 -8.81 7.85
N CYS A 36 7.48 -8.62 7.84
CA CYS A 36 6.55 -9.40 7.03
C CYS A 36 6.07 -8.60 5.81
N CYS A 37 6.21 -9.17 4.61
CA CYS A 37 5.96 -8.47 3.35
C CYS A 37 4.49 -8.57 2.87
N GLY A 38 3.55 -8.91 3.76
CA GLY A 38 2.11 -8.87 3.50
C GLY A 38 1.42 -10.23 3.56
N ASP A 39 0.13 -10.21 3.20
CA ASP A 39 -0.80 -11.29 3.52
C ASP A 39 -0.68 -11.69 5.00
N PHE A 40 -0.60 -10.69 5.88
CA PHE A 40 -0.36 -10.88 7.30
C PHE A 40 -1.57 -11.52 7.99
N GLN A 41 -2.78 -11.14 7.55
CA GLN A 41 -4.05 -11.63 8.03
C GLN A 41 -4.28 -11.29 9.52
N SER A 42 -4.31 -9.99 9.82
CA SER A 42 -4.56 -9.44 11.16
C SER A 42 -6.04 -9.52 11.60
N THR A 43 -6.68 -10.69 11.46
CA THR A 43 -8.10 -10.89 11.74
C THR A 43 -8.38 -10.94 13.25
N ARG A 44 -9.14 -9.99 13.81
CA ARG A 44 -9.42 -9.93 15.26
C ARG A 44 -10.56 -10.85 15.68
N ASN A 45 -11.60 -10.93 14.86
CA ASN A 45 -12.81 -11.71 15.07
C ASN A 45 -13.44 -12.18 13.75
N VAL A 46 -14.61 -12.82 13.80
CA VAL A 46 -15.23 -13.35 12.58
C VAL A 46 -15.81 -12.27 11.67
N THR A 47 -16.23 -11.12 12.19
CA THR A 47 -16.78 -10.04 11.34
C THR A 47 -15.66 -9.40 10.51
N ASP A 48 -14.44 -9.29 11.05
CA ASP A 48 -13.24 -8.94 10.27
C ASP A 48 -12.96 -10.00 9.18
N LEU A 49 -13.09 -11.30 9.50
CA LEU A 49 -12.86 -12.39 8.55
C LEU A 49 -13.77 -12.28 7.31
N GLN A 50 -14.99 -11.76 7.48
CA GLN A 50 -15.93 -11.53 6.37
C GLN A 50 -15.53 -10.39 5.43
N THR A 51 -14.55 -9.56 5.82
CA THR A 51 -14.06 -8.45 4.99
C THR A 51 -12.89 -8.84 4.09
N MET A 52 -12.34 -10.04 4.29
CA MET A 52 -11.23 -10.54 3.51
C MET A 52 -11.66 -10.95 2.10
N ALA A 53 -10.88 -10.58 1.08
CA ALA A 53 -11.07 -11.04 -0.29
C ALA A 53 -10.56 -12.48 -0.49
N VAL A 54 -11.21 -13.43 0.17
CA VAL A 54 -10.88 -14.87 0.11
C VAL A 54 -12.15 -15.67 -0.15
N PRO A 55 -12.13 -16.67 -1.05
CA PRO A 55 -13.29 -17.56 -1.21
C PRO A 55 -13.68 -18.21 0.12
N ARG A 56 -14.98 -18.20 0.46
CA ARG A 56 -15.51 -18.65 1.77
C ARG A 56 -14.94 -19.98 2.29
N LYS A 57 -14.69 -20.95 1.40
CA LYS A 57 -14.11 -22.26 1.76
C LYS A 57 -12.66 -22.22 2.27
N TYR A 58 -11.95 -21.12 2.03
CA TYR A 58 -10.56 -20.91 2.44
C TYR A 58 -10.43 -19.86 3.55
N MET A 59 -11.54 -19.24 3.99
CA MET A 59 -11.53 -18.35 5.15
C MET A 59 -11.22 -19.17 6.40
N ASP A 60 -10.18 -18.75 7.11
CA ASP A 60 -9.77 -19.34 8.38
C ASP A 60 -9.42 -18.23 9.37
N MET A 61 -9.75 -18.43 10.64
CA MET A 61 -9.50 -17.45 11.69
C MET A 61 -8.02 -17.38 12.06
N CYS A 62 -7.27 -18.46 11.76
CA CYS A 62 -5.85 -18.61 12.08
C CYS A 62 -5.55 -18.22 13.53
N THR A 63 -4.48 -17.46 13.79
CA THR A 63 -3.98 -17.28 15.17
C THR A 63 -3.77 -15.82 15.58
N PHE A 64 -4.03 -14.83 14.71
CA PHE A 64 -3.78 -13.43 15.04
C PHE A 64 -4.61 -12.94 16.24
N TYR A 65 -5.87 -13.37 16.36
CA TYR A 65 -6.76 -13.00 17.47
C TYR A 65 -6.17 -13.29 18.86
N LYS A 66 -5.27 -14.28 18.98
CA LYS A 66 -4.56 -14.59 20.24
C LYS A 66 -3.59 -13.48 20.65
N TYR A 67 -2.92 -12.86 19.67
CA TYR A 67 -2.02 -11.73 19.89
C TYR A 67 -2.81 -10.45 20.17
N TYR A 68 -3.92 -10.26 19.46
CA TYR A 68 -4.81 -9.13 19.67
C TYR A 68 -5.50 -9.16 21.05
N SER A 69 -5.95 -10.34 21.48
CA SER A 69 -6.63 -10.53 22.78
C SER A 69 -5.69 -10.41 23.98
N GLY A 70 -4.40 -10.72 23.79
CA GLY A 70 -3.39 -10.80 24.85
C GLY A 70 -3.13 -12.23 25.35
N GLU A 71 -3.76 -13.26 24.77
CA GLU A 71 -3.45 -14.67 25.05
C GLU A 71 -1.97 -14.98 24.75
N LEU A 72 -1.44 -14.40 23.67
CA LEU A 72 -0.05 -14.47 23.26
C LEU A 72 0.53 -13.06 23.09
N VAL A 73 1.86 -12.95 23.25
CA VAL A 73 2.62 -11.73 22.95
C VAL A 73 3.67 -12.08 21.91
N ALA A 74 3.83 -11.25 20.88
CA ALA A 74 4.84 -11.48 19.87
C ALA A 74 6.25 -11.44 20.51
N PRO A 75 7.07 -12.51 20.36
CA PRO A 75 8.36 -12.63 21.06
C PRO A 75 9.45 -11.71 20.49
N ILE A 76 9.18 -11.09 19.35
CA ILE A 76 10.08 -10.22 18.60
C ILE A 76 9.27 -9.08 18.00
N LEU A 77 9.87 -7.88 17.93
CA LEU A 77 9.24 -6.75 17.25
C LEU A 77 8.94 -7.16 15.82
N THR A 78 7.67 -7.09 15.46
CA THR A 78 7.16 -7.53 14.16
C THR A 78 6.59 -6.33 13.43
N ILE A 79 7.14 -6.01 12.26
CA ILE A 79 6.66 -4.92 11.41
C ILE A 79 6.16 -5.52 10.11
N PHE A 80 4.98 -5.11 9.68
CA PHE A 80 4.39 -5.63 8.45
C PHE A 80 3.72 -4.54 7.60
N ILE A 81 3.61 -4.84 6.32
CA ILE A 81 2.77 -4.15 5.33
C ILE A 81 1.60 -5.06 4.95
N GLY A 82 0.52 -4.51 4.39
CA GLY A 82 -0.62 -5.30 3.92
C GLY A 82 -0.36 -5.96 2.56
N GLY A 83 -0.94 -7.15 2.35
CA GLY A 83 -1.06 -7.79 1.04
C GLY A 83 -2.48 -7.70 0.48
N ASN A 84 -2.94 -8.76 -0.19
CA ASN A 84 -4.29 -8.87 -0.75
C ASN A 84 -5.23 -9.80 0.05
N HIS A 85 -4.69 -10.56 1.01
CA HIS A 85 -5.47 -11.37 1.94
C HIS A 85 -5.37 -10.78 3.36
N GLU A 86 -6.08 -9.68 3.57
CA GLU A 86 -6.05 -8.94 4.83
C GLU A 86 -7.45 -8.74 5.39
N ALA A 87 -7.54 -8.59 6.72
CA ALA A 87 -8.68 -7.95 7.35
C ALA A 87 -8.64 -6.44 7.01
N SER A 88 -9.02 -6.11 5.77
CA SER A 88 -8.82 -4.77 5.22
C SER A 88 -9.52 -3.71 6.05
N ASN A 89 -10.71 -4.01 6.60
CA ASN A 89 -11.39 -3.09 7.51
C ASN A 89 -10.51 -2.67 8.69
N TYR A 90 -9.78 -3.60 9.33
CA TYR A 90 -8.93 -3.28 10.46
C TYR A 90 -7.70 -2.46 10.03
N LEU A 91 -7.10 -2.81 8.90
CA LEU A 91 -5.97 -2.03 8.35
C LEU A 91 -6.40 -0.63 7.90
N GLN A 92 -7.65 -0.44 7.45
CA GLN A 92 -8.21 0.88 7.14
C GLN A 92 -8.36 1.77 8.37
N GLU A 93 -8.50 1.21 9.58
CA GLU A 93 -8.53 1.99 10.83
C GLU A 93 -7.15 2.59 11.16
N LEU A 94 -6.08 2.11 10.51
CA LEU A 94 -4.68 2.49 10.74
C LEU A 94 -3.98 2.92 9.43
N PRO A 95 -4.51 3.89 8.67
CA PRO A 95 -4.02 4.22 7.32
C PRO A 95 -2.57 4.76 7.32
N TYR A 96 -2.16 5.38 8.43
CA TYR A 96 -0.82 5.93 8.64
C TYR A 96 0.09 5.03 9.50
N GLY A 97 -0.34 3.80 9.77
CA GLY A 97 0.35 2.84 10.60
C GLY A 97 -0.03 2.92 12.08
N GLY A 98 0.30 1.87 12.83
CA GLY A 98 -0.04 1.74 14.25
C GLY A 98 0.12 0.32 14.78
N TRP A 99 -0.01 0.16 16.09
CA TRP A 99 0.05 -1.14 16.72
C TRP A 99 -1.25 -1.91 16.49
N VAL A 100 -1.15 -3.12 15.95
CA VAL A 100 -2.29 -4.02 15.78
C VAL A 100 -2.40 -5.05 16.90
N ALA A 101 -1.32 -5.24 17.64
CA ALA A 101 -1.21 -6.03 18.86
C ALA A 101 0.09 -5.61 19.58
N PRO A 102 0.29 -5.96 20.85
CA PRO A 102 1.55 -5.70 21.53
C PRO A 102 2.73 -6.28 20.73
N ASN A 103 3.73 -5.43 20.44
CA ASN A 103 4.94 -5.77 19.68
C ASN A 103 4.71 -6.13 18.19
N ILE A 104 3.53 -5.85 17.63
CA ILE A 104 3.20 -6.01 16.20
C ILE A 104 2.72 -4.66 15.62
N TYR A 105 3.49 -4.10 14.71
CA TYR A 105 3.28 -2.78 14.11
C TYR A 105 2.94 -2.88 12.62
N TYR A 106 1.81 -2.30 12.23
CA TYR A 106 1.43 -2.12 10.83
C TYR A 106 2.01 -0.80 10.31
N LEU A 107 2.61 -0.82 9.12
CA LEU A 107 3.25 0.36 8.53
C LEU A 107 2.27 1.36 7.89
N GLY A 108 1.00 0.99 7.71
CA GLY A 108 -0.01 1.81 7.02
C GLY A 108 -0.12 1.49 5.53
N TYR A 109 -0.93 2.26 4.80
CA TYR A 109 -1.01 2.13 3.33
C TYR A 109 0.36 2.36 2.68
N ALA A 110 1.09 3.33 3.21
CA ALA A 110 2.53 3.49 3.04
C ALA A 110 3.09 4.15 4.29
N GLY A 111 4.35 3.90 4.60
CA GLY A 111 4.99 4.47 5.78
C GLY A 111 6.50 4.44 5.71
N VAL A 112 7.13 5.32 6.48
CA VAL A 112 8.57 5.30 6.75
C VAL A 112 8.80 5.45 8.24
N ILE A 113 9.64 4.57 8.77
CA ILE A 113 10.02 4.52 10.19
C ILE A 113 11.53 4.28 10.29
N THR A 114 12.07 4.45 11.49
CA THR A 114 13.44 4.06 11.82
C THR A 114 13.45 3.10 12.99
N VAL A 115 14.20 2.00 12.87
CA VAL A 115 14.48 1.06 13.97
C VAL A 115 15.98 1.04 14.21
N ASN A 116 16.43 1.54 15.35
CA ASN A 116 17.85 1.64 15.72
C ASN A 116 18.74 2.14 14.56
N GLY A 117 18.38 3.28 13.97
CA GLY A 117 19.10 3.88 12.85
C GLY A 117 18.92 3.23 11.47
N ILE A 118 18.21 2.11 11.35
CA ILE A 118 17.84 1.51 10.05
C ILE A 118 16.53 2.16 9.58
N ARG A 119 16.57 2.83 8.42
CA ARG A 119 15.40 3.48 7.84
C ARG A 119 14.62 2.50 6.95
N ILE A 120 13.37 2.23 7.33
CA ILE A 120 12.50 1.26 6.67
C ILE A 120 11.32 2.00 6.05
N ALA A 121 11.20 1.93 4.73
CA ALA A 121 10.03 2.40 3.98
C ALA A 121 9.20 1.20 3.52
N GLY A 122 7.91 1.40 3.29
CA GLY A 122 7.10 0.36 2.66
C GLY A 122 5.76 0.85 2.15
N ILE A 123 5.16 0.03 1.31
CA ILE A 123 3.88 0.26 0.67
C ILE A 123 3.06 -1.03 0.68
N SER A 124 1.83 -0.93 1.15
CA SER A 124 0.89 -2.03 1.29
C SER A 124 0.09 -2.24 0.01
N GLY A 125 -0.35 -3.48 -0.22
CA GLY A 125 -1.29 -3.84 -1.27
C GLY A 125 -0.67 -4.31 -2.58
N ILE A 126 -1.54 -4.53 -3.57
CA ILE A 126 -1.19 -4.98 -4.92
C ILE A 126 -1.60 -3.97 -5.99
N TYR A 127 -0.94 -3.98 -7.14
CA TYR A 127 -1.23 -3.02 -8.19
C TYR A 127 -2.34 -3.49 -9.14
N LYS A 128 -3.38 -2.65 -9.30
CA LYS A 128 -4.36 -2.75 -10.39
C LYS A 128 -4.56 -1.40 -11.05
N GLY A 129 -4.27 -1.33 -12.35
CA GLY A 129 -4.22 -0.08 -13.10
C GLY A 129 -5.54 0.71 -13.10
N HIS A 130 -6.69 0.03 -13.07
CA HIS A 130 -8.01 0.67 -13.11
C HIS A 130 -8.42 1.37 -11.81
N ASP A 131 -7.80 1.02 -10.67
CA ASP A 131 -8.03 1.67 -9.37
C ASP A 131 -6.91 2.63 -8.98
N PHE A 132 -5.73 2.56 -9.62
CA PHE A 132 -4.55 3.34 -9.25
C PHE A 132 -4.78 4.85 -9.19
N LEU A 133 -5.59 5.39 -10.10
CA LEU A 133 -5.90 6.82 -10.17
C LEU A 133 -7.10 7.25 -9.31
N ARG A 134 -7.73 6.32 -8.58
CA ARG A 134 -8.92 6.60 -7.76
C ARG A 134 -8.56 6.97 -6.34
N GLY A 135 -9.50 7.59 -5.63
CA GLY A 135 -9.40 7.79 -4.19
C GLY A 135 -9.67 6.50 -3.41
N HIS A 136 -9.31 6.53 -2.12
CA HIS A 136 -9.75 5.52 -1.14
C HIS A 136 -11.18 5.84 -0.73
N HIS A 137 -12.14 5.20 -1.38
CA HIS A 137 -13.58 5.45 -1.23
C HIS A 137 -14.30 4.26 -0.56
N GLU A 138 -13.59 3.15 -0.43
CA GLU A 138 -14.08 1.90 0.13
C GLU A 138 -14.18 1.98 1.64
N PHE A 139 -15.25 1.41 2.19
CA PHE A 139 -15.39 1.16 3.62
C PHE A 139 -16.47 0.07 3.82
N PRO A 140 -16.44 -0.67 4.93
CA PRO A 140 -17.43 -1.72 5.21
C PRO A 140 -18.89 -1.19 5.31
N PRO A 141 -19.91 -2.03 5.04
CA PRO A 141 -19.79 -3.35 4.42
C PRO A 141 -19.36 -3.24 2.96
N TYR A 142 -18.35 -4.02 2.58
CA TYR A 142 -17.85 -4.09 1.22
C TYR A 142 -18.75 -4.96 0.34
N ASN A 143 -18.81 -4.62 -0.94
CA ASN A 143 -19.28 -5.52 -1.97
C ASN A 143 -18.07 -6.24 -2.61
N ASP A 144 -18.32 -7.14 -3.56
CA ASP A 144 -17.26 -7.91 -4.22
C ASP A 144 -16.18 -7.02 -4.87
N LYS A 145 -16.54 -5.86 -5.42
CA LYS A 145 -15.60 -4.92 -6.02
C LYS A 145 -14.78 -4.21 -4.95
N THR A 146 -15.43 -3.60 -3.95
CA THR A 146 -14.78 -2.79 -2.93
C THR A 146 -13.95 -3.61 -1.95
N CYS A 147 -14.32 -4.87 -1.72
CA CYS A 147 -13.52 -5.83 -0.95
C CYS A 147 -12.16 -6.11 -1.62
N ARG A 148 -12.07 -5.95 -2.95
CA ARG A 148 -10.82 -6.09 -3.71
C ARG A 148 -10.08 -4.75 -3.83
N SER A 149 -10.80 -3.69 -4.19
CA SER A 149 -10.18 -2.40 -4.48
C SER A 149 -9.57 -1.72 -3.25
N VAL A 150 -10.04 -2.05 -2.04
CA VAL A 150 -9.53 -1.51 -0.77
C VAL A 150 -8.04 -1.77 -0.53
N TYR A 151 -7.48 -2.89 -1.01
CA TYR A 151 -6.06 -3.20 -0.87
C TYR A 151 -5.26 -2.90 -2.15
N HIS A 152 -5.86 -2.29 -3.17
CA HIS A 152 -5.10 -1.90 -4.36
C HIS A 152 -4.26 -0.65 -4.08
N VAL A 153 -3.03 -0.62 -4.60
CA VAL A 153 -2.13 0.54 -4.48
C VAL A 153 -2.73 1.75 -5.19
N ARG A 154 -2.71 2.94 -4.56
CA ARG A 154 -3.10 4.22 -5.20
C ARG A 154 -1.89 5.08 -5.54
N GLN A 155 -2.10 6.01 -6.47
CA GLN A 155 -1.08 6.96 -6.89
C GLN A 155 -0.60 7.89 -5.76
N LEU A 156 -1.43 8.15 -4.74
CA LEU A 156 -1.09 9.07 -3.66
C LEU A 156 0.08 8.56 -2.82
N GLU A 157 0.02 7.29 -2.41
CA GLU A 157 1.08 6.66 -1.61
C GLU A 157 2.39 6.61 -2.41
N VAL A 158 2.32 6.25 -3.69
CA VAL A 158 3.47 6.25 -4.61
C VAL A 158 4.04 7.65 -4.75
N PHE A 159 3.20 8.66 -4.99
CA PHE A 159 3.62 10.05 -5.11
C PHE A 159 4.33 10.54 -3.86
N ARG A 160 3.82 10.23 -2.67
CA ARG A 160 4.43 10.58 -1.38
C ARG A 160 5.80 9.92 -1.21
N LEU A 161 5.92 8.63 -1.50
CA LEU A 161 7.18 7.90 -1.40
C LEU A 161 8.24 8.39 -2.42
N MET A 162 7.82 8.89 -3.58
CA MET A 162 8.71 9.52 -4.57
C MET A 162 9.34 10.83 -4.08
N GLN A 163 8.84 11.44 -3.00
CA GLN A 163 9.38 12.67 -2.42
C GLN A 163 10.54 12.44 -1.45
N LEU A 164 10.85 11.18 -1.14
CA LEU A 164 11.97 10.86 -0.27
C LEU A 164 13.29 11.26 -0.93
N SER A 165 14.15 11.92 -0.17
CA SER A 165 15.46 12.42 -0.60
C SER A 165 16.62 11.76 0.14
N GLY A 166 16.40 11.34 1.39
CA GLY A 166 17.39 10.62 2.20
C GLY A 166 17.58 9.15 1.79
N LYS A 167 18.69 8.55 2.27
CA LYS A 167 18.95 7.11 2.08
C LYS A 167 17.83 6.29 2.73
N VAL A 168 17.33 5.29 2.00
CA VAL A 168 16.45 4.26 2.53
C VAL A 168 17.23 2.95 2.62
N ASP A 169 17.28 2.33 3.80
CA ASP A 169 18.02 1.08 3.98
C ASP A 169 17.20 -0.10 3.49
N ILE A 170 15.93 -0.17 3.87
CA ILE A 170 15.01 -1.25 3.53
C ILE A 170 13.75 -0.68 2.93
N PHE A 171 13.32 -1.23 1.80
CA PHE A 171 12.00 -0.97 1.22
C PHE A 171 11.18 -2.26 1.19
N MET A 172 9.93 -2.21 1.66
CA MET A 172 9.01 -3.35 1.69
C MET A 172 7.84 -3.13 0.73
N SER A 173 7.51 -4.14 -0.06
CA SER A 173 6.28 -4.18 -0.87
C SER A 173 5.71 -5.59 -0.90
N HIS A 174 4.40 -5.74 -1.10
CA HIS A 174 3.84 -7.09 -1.28
C HIS A 174 4.15 -7.60 -2.69
N ASP A 175 3.71 -6.84 -3.69
CA ASP A 175 4.02 -7.08 -5.10
C ASP A 175 5.51 -6.88 -5.41
N TRP A 176 5.95 -7.47 -6.53
CA TRP A 176 7.30 -7.27 -7.05
C TRP A 176 7.34 -6.00 -7.92
N PRO A 177 8.45 -5.24 -7.93
CA PRO A 177 8.71 -4.28 -8.99
C PRO A 177 8.69 -4.96 -10.35
N ARG A 178 7.97 -4.39 -11.32
CA ARG A 178 7.93 -4.92 -12.68
C ARG A 178 9.34 -4.96 -13.27
N GLY A 179 9.66 -6.06 -13.96
CA GLY A 179 10.96 -6.25 -14.63
C GLY A 179 12.08 -6.73 -13.72
N ILE A 180 11.83 -6.93 -12.41
CA ILE A 180 12.87 -7.36 -11.46
C ILE A 180 13.51 -8.70 -11.84
N GLN A 181 12.78 -9.56 -12.56
CA GLN A 181 13.26 -10.84 -13.04
C GLN A 181 14.48 -10.72 -13.97
N GLU A 182 14.67 -9.60 -14.66
CA GLU A 182 15.80 -9.38 -15.57
C GLU A 182 17.13 -9.17 -14.81
N TYR A 183 17.05 -8.90 -13.49
CA TYR A 183 18.21 -8.63 -12.63
C TYR A 183 18.62 -9.84 -11.77
N GLY A 184 18.00 -11.01 -12.02
CA GLY A 184 18.27 -12.25 -11.30
C GLY A 184 18.27 -13.48 -12.23
N ASN A 185 18.12 -14.67 -11.65
CA ASN A 185 18.12 -15.90 -12.44
C ASN A 185 16.74 -16.18 -13.08
N LYS A 186 16.41 -15.43 -14.13
CA LYS A 186 15.15 -15.55 -14.90
C LYS A 186 14.91 -16.98 -15.42
N ALA A 187 15.94 -17.65 -15.91
CA ALA A 187 15.84 -19.02 -16.42
C ALA A 187 15.39 -20.00 -15.32
N GLN A 188 15.93 -19.88 -14.11
CA GLN A 188 15.51 -20.69 -12.96
C GLN A 188 14.07 -20.36 -12.54
N LEU A 189 13.69 -19.07 -12.51
CA LEU A 189 12.33 -18.64 -12.20
C LEU A 189 11.31 -19.28 -13.15
N LEU A 190 11.53 -19.17 -14.46
CA LEU A 190 10.66 -19.74 -15.49
C LEU A 190 10.60 -21.26 -15.46
N ARG A 191 11.69 -21.94 -15.05
CA ARG A 191 11.67 -23.39 -14.84
C ARG A 191 10.71 -23.80 -13.71
N PHE A 192 10.64 -23.02 -12.63
CA PHE A 192 9.75 -23.31 -11.50
C PHE A 192 8.32 -22.76 -11.70
N LYS A 193 8.18 -21.66 -12.44
CA LYS A 193 6.92 -20.96 -12.72
C LYS A 193 6.79 -20.66 -14.23
N PRO A 194 6.54 -21.67 -15.08
CA PRO A 194 6.50 -21.47 -16.54
C PRO A 194 5.43 -20.47 -17.01
N HIS A 195 4.32 -20.35 -16.28
CA HIS A 195 3.23 -19.42 -16.60
C HIS A 195 3.63 -17.94 -16.53
N PHE A 196 4.70 -17.61 -15.80
CA PHE A 196 5.23 -16.24 -15.80
C PHE A 196 5.82 -15.83 -17.15
N MET A 197 6.04 -16.76 -18.09
CA MET A 197 6.56 -16.43 -19.41
C MET A 197 5.67 -15.41 -20.13
N GLU A 198 4.36 -15.65 -20.19
CA GLU A 198 3.39 -14.76 -20.85
C GLU A 198 3.31 -13.40 -20.13
N ASP A 199 3.29 -13.40 -18.79
CA ASP A 199 3.26 -12.17 -17.98
C ASP A 199 4.54 -11.34 -18.15
N ILE A 200 5.70 -12.00 -18.31
CA ILE A 200 6.98 -11.32 -18.53
C ILE A 200 7.03 -10.73 -19.93
N GLU A 201 6.63 -11.49 -20.95
CA GLU A 201 6.63 -11.05 -22.35
C GLU A 201 5.66 -9.89 -22.60
N SER A 202 4.51 -9.90 -21.92
CA SER A 202 3.51 -8.82 -21.97
C SER A 202 3.82 -7.65 -21.02
N GLY A 203 4.88 -7.74 -20.19
CA GLY A 203 5.24 -6.71 -19.22
C GLY A 203 4.22 -6.53 -18.09
N GLN A 204 3.45 -7.57 -17.76
CA GLN A 204 2.43 -7.58 -16.71
C GLN A 204 2.92 -8.20 -15.40
N LEU A 205 4.04 -8.93 -15.40
CA LEU A 205 4.60 -9.48 -14.17
C LEU A 205 5.13 -8.37 -13.26
N GLY A 206 4.43 -8.15 -12.15
CA GLY A 206 4.79 -7.17 -11.11
C GLY A 206 4.14 -5.80 -11.32
N SER A 207 4.47 -4.89 -10.42
CA SER A 207 3.86 -3.57 -10.31
C SER A 207 4.71 -2.51 -10.99
N ARG A 208 4.08 -1.76 -11.91
CA ARG A 208 4.69 -0.62 -12.59
C ARG A 208 5.04 0.52 -11.61
N PRO A 209 4.14 0.97 -10.72
CA PRO A 209 4.51 2.00 -9.74
C PRO A 209 5.68 1.59 -8.83
N LEU A 210 5.82 0.30 -8.50
CA LEU A 210 6.96 -0.19 -7.71
C LEU A 210 8.26 -0.18 -8.50
N GLU A 211 8.23 -0.42 -9.83
CA GLU A 211 9.39 -0.23 -10.70
C GLU A 211 9.88 1.24 -10.67
N GLU A 212 8.95 2.19 -10.74
CA GLU A 212 9.24 3.63 -10.68
C GLU A 212 9.83 4.01 -9.32
N LEU A 213 9.25 3.50 -8.21
CA LEU A 213 9.78 3.69 -6.86
C LEU A 213 11.17 3.09 -6.67
N LEU A 214 11.42 1.88 -7.16
CA LEU A 214 12.73 1.22 -7.07
C LEU A 214 13.82 2.08 -7.72
N LYS A 215 13.53 2.67 -8.88
CA LYS A 215 14.45 3.55 -9.62
C LYS A 215 14.66 4.90 -8.93
N ALA A 216 13.63 5.43 -8.28
CA ALA A 216 13.66 6.75 -7.64
C ALA A 216 14.28 6.74 -6.24
N VAL A 217 13.88 5.77 -5.41
CA VAL A 217 14.29 5.65 -4.00
C VAL A 217 15.64 4.94 -3.86
N GLN A 218 15.93 3.97 -4.74
CA GLN A 218 17.19 3.23 -4.78
C GLN A 218 17.63 2.67 -3.40
N PRO A 219 16.76 1.93 -2.68
CA PRO A 219 17.04 1.46 -1.33
C PRO A 219 18.18 0.44 -1.31
N THR A 220 18.83 0.23 -0.17
CA THR A 220 19.89 -0.79 -0.07
C THR A 220 19.33 -2.21 -0.23
N TYR A 221 18.17 -2.47 0.38
CA TYR A 221 17.43 -3.72 0.29
C TYR A 221 15.99 -3.46 -0.17
N TRP A 222 15.48 -4.36 -1.00
CA TRP A 222 14.05 -4.41 -1.35
C TRP A 222 13.51 -5.80 -1.03
N PHE A 223 12.51 -5.87 -0.16
CA PHE A 223 11.87 -7.13 0.23
C PHE A 223 10.44 -7.21 -0.31
N ALA A 224 10.12 -8.36 -0.91
CA ALA A 224 8.81 -8.60 -1.52
C ALA A 224 8.26 -10.02 -1.30
N ALA A 225 6.98 -10.21 -1.64
CA ALA A 225 6.29 -11.49 -1.46
C ALA A 225 5.34 -11.79 -2.65
N HIS A 226 4.08 -12.14 -2.37
CA HIS A 226 2.97 -12.38 -3.30
C HIS A 226 3.12 -13.57 -4.27
N LEU A 227 4.23 -13.64 -5.01
CA LEU A 227 4.41 -14.60 -6.10
C LEU A 227 4.71 -16.04 -5.65
N HIS A 228 4.77 -16.28 -4.35
CA HIS A 228 4.99 -17.59 -3.73
C HIS A 228 6.18 -18.34 -4.33
N CYS A 229 7.33 -17.66 -4.38
CA CYS A 229 8.62 -18.24 -4.73
C CYS A 229 9.75 -17.37 -4.20
N LYS A 230 10.86 -18.01 -3.81
CA LYS A 230 12.09 -17.29 -3.49
C LYS A 230 12.77 -16.83 -4.77
N PHE A 231 13.09 -15.54 -4.85
CA PHE A 231 13.86 -14.95 -5.94
C PHE A 231 14.78 -13.87 -5.39
N ALA A 232 15.99 -13.78 -5.95
CA ALA A 232 16.97 -12.78 -5.56
C ALA A 232 17.53 -12.11 -6.81
N ALA A 233 17.73 -10.81 -6.73
CA ALA A 233 18.23 -9.99 -7.84
C ALA A 233 19.12 -8.85 -7.32
N LEU A 234 20.02 -8.38 -8.18
CA LEU A 234 20.89 -7.23 -7.91
C LEU A 234 20.61 -6.15 -8.94
N VAL A 235 20.07 -5.02 -8.49
CA VAL A 235 19.65 -3.93 -9.38
C VAL A 235 20.67 -2.80 -9.30
N PRO A 236 21.55 -2.64 -10.30
CA PRO A 236 22.48 -1.52 -10.34
C PRO A 236 21.76 -0.23 -10.69
N HIS A 237 22.13 0.86 -10.00
CA HIS A 237 21.58 2.19 -10.22
C HIS A 237 22.59 3.10 -10.89
N THR A 238 22.16 3.85 -11.89
CA THR A 238 22.97 4.93 -12.46
C THR A 238 23.00 6.11 -11.50
N ARG A 239 24.19 6.64 -11.21
CA ARG A 239 24.34 7.88 -10.46
C ARG A 239 23.86 9.06 -11.33
N ASN A 240 22.56 9.30 -11.35
CA ASN A 240 22.07 10.60 -11.77
C ASN A 240 22.45 11.58 -10.66
N HIS A 241 23.51 12.36 -10.86
CA HIS A 241 23.78 13.53 -10.04
C HIS A 241 22.52 14.40 -10.07
N LYS A 242 21.69 14.32 -9.02
CA LYS A 242 20.74 15.38 -8.69
C LYS A 242 21.62 16.60 -8.39
N LYS A 243 21.97 17.39 -9.42
CA LYS A 243 22.58 18.70 -9.22
C LYS A 243 21.61 19.47 -8.33
N SER A 244 22.02 19.72 -7.09
CA SER A 244 21.57 20.90 -6.36
C SER A 244 21.86 22.07 -7.30
N ARG A 245 20.84 22.56 -8.00
CA ARG A 245 20.91 23.80 -8.74
C ARG A 245 20.65 24.89 -7.72
N ASN A 246 21.72 25.32 -7.04
CA ASN A 246 21.72 26.65 -6.47
C ASN A 246 21.52 27.64 -7.62
N ALA A 247 20.57 28.54 -7.42
CA ALA A 247 20.40 29.74 -8.21
C ALA A 247 21.70 30.55 -8.19
N ASP A 248 21.88 31.34 -9.25
CA ASP A 248 22.96 32.30 -9.53
C ASP A 248 23.87 31.84 -10.67
N ASP A 249 23.42 32.02 -11.92
CA ASP A 249 23.99 33.08 -12.74
C ASP A 249 23.18 33.32 -14.02
N ALA A 250 23.02 34.60 -14.33
CA ALA A 250 22.32 35.12 -15.48
C ALA A 250 23.27 35.36 -16.67
N SER A 251 22.70 35.25 -17.87
CA SER A 251 23.25 35.63 -19.19
C SER A 251 24.32 34.67 -19.73
N SER A 252 24.30 34.22 -20.99
CA SER A 252 23.82 34.88 -22.20
C SER A 252 23.52 33.86 -23.34
N SER A 253 22.63 34.29 -24.23
CA SER A 253 22.37 33.94 -25.64
C SER A 253 23.52 33.27 -26.42
N SER A 254 23.37 32.45 -27.48
CA SER A 254 22.37 32.39 -28.56
C SER A 254 22.55 31.10 -29.41
N SER A 255 21.43 30.58 -29.93
CA SER A 255 21.21 29.86 -31.21
C SER A 255 22.37 29.58 -32.19
N ASN A 256 22.49 28.33 -32.68
CA ASN A 256 22.04 27.89 -34.02
C ASN A 256 22.40 26.42 -34.33
N GLU A 257 21.61 25.81 -35.21
CA GLU A 257 21.79 24.49 -35.84
C GLU A 257 22.93 24.47 -36.86
N SER A 258 23.62 23.32 -37.00
CA SER A 258 23.96 22.69 -38.30
C SER A 258 24.74 21.38 -38.11
N GLU A 259 24.44 20.43 -38.98
CA GLU A 259 25.19 19.20 -39.27
C GLU A 259 26.62 19.53 -39.77
N ASP A 260 27.64 18.76 -39.40
CA ASP A 260 28.56 18.09 -40.33
C ASP A 260 29.67 17.29 -39.62
N GLU A 261 30.23 16.38 -40.42
CA GLU A 261 31.08 15.24 -40.13
C GLU A 261 32.55 15.53 -39.73
N ASN A 262 33.16 14.52 -39.10
CA ASN A 262 34.59 14.12 -39.07
C ASN A 262 35.67 15.13 -38.62
N GLU A 263 36.44 14.75 -37.59
CA GLU A 263 37.87 14.39 -37.76
C GLU A 263 38.51 13.97 -36.42
N ASP A 264 39.35 12.94 -36.50
CA ASP A 264 40.22 12.44 -35.44
C ASP A 264 41.22 13.53 -34.99
N ASP A 265 41.33 13.78 -33.68
CA ASP A 265 42.53 14.38 -33.11
C ASP A 265 42.99 13.60 -31.88
N ASP A 266 44.06 12.84 -32.11
CA ASP A 266 44.83 12.08 -31.15
C ASP A 266 45.65 13.05 -30.29
N SER A 267 45.13 13.37 -29.11
CA SER A 267 45.92 14.01 -28.06
C SER A 267 45.87 13.19 -26.77
N ASN A 268 46.86 12.31 -26.67
CA ASN A 268 47.38 11.67 -25.48
C ASN A 268 47.36 12.62 -24.25
N GLN A 269 46.36 12.47 -23.38
CA GLN A 269 46.41 13.00 -22.02
C GLN A 269 46.41 11.86 -21.00
N LEU A 270 47.39 11.96 -20.12
CA LEU A 270 47.77 11.02 -19.08
C LEU A 270 46.60 10.61 -18.19
N GLN A 271 46.43 9.30 -18.08
CA GLN A 271 45.93 8.52 -16.95
C GLN A 271 45.77 9.30 -15.62
N GLU A 272 44.54 9.67 -15.29
CA GLU A 272 44.08 9.65 -13.89
C GLU A 272 43.23 8.40 -13.71
N ASN A 273 43.79 7.39 -13.05
CA ASN A 273 43.02 6.27 -12.50
C ASN A 273 42.11 6.82 -11.38
N VAL A 274 41.00 7.45 -11.76
CA VAL A 274 39.88 7.67 -10.84
C VAL A 274 39.31 6.29 -10.58
N VAL A 275 39.57 5.73 -9.40
CA VAL A 275 38.91 4.51 -8.93
C VAL A 275 37.40 4.76 -9.04
N ALA A 276 36.77 4.15 -10.04
CA ALA A 276 35.36 4.34 -10.32
C ALA A 276 34.59 3.98 -9.04
N ALA A 277 33.96 4.97 -8.43
CA ALA A 277 33.22 4.78 -7.20
C ALA A 277 32.15 3.69 -7.43
N PRO A 278 31.95 2.77 -6.46
CA PRO A 278 31.07 1.63 -6.68
C PRO A 278 29.66 2.10 -7.06
N VAL A 279 29.13 1.47 -8.11
CA VAL A 279 27.76 1.67 -8.58
C VAL A 279 26.83 1.27 -7.43
N PRO A 280 25.89 2.13 -6.99
CA PRO A 280 24.90 1.75 -5.98
C PRO A 280 24.06 0.58 -6.48
N VAL A 281 23.77 -0.40 -5.61
CA VAL A 281 23.02 -1.60 -5.98
C VAL A 281 21.94 -1.85 -4.93
N THR A 282 20.69 -2.04 -5.37
CA THR A 282 19.64 -2.61 -4.51
C THR A 282 19.72 -4.13 -4.52
N LYS A 283 19.72 -4.73 -3.33
CA LYS A 283 19.59 -6.17 -3.13
C LYS A 283 18.11 -6.53 -2.99
N PHE A 284 17.54 -7.10 -4.04
CA PHE A 284 16.16 -7.56 -4.04
C PHE A 284 16.08 -9.00 -3.51
N LEU A 285 15.12 -9.25 -2.62
CA LEU A 285 14.77 -10.58 -2.14
C LEU A 285 13.25 -10.71 -2.05
N ALA A 286 12.71 -11.68 -2.79
CA ALA A 286 11.35 -12.14 -2.60
C ALA A 286 11.32 -13.51 -1.93
N LEU A 287 10.31 -13.76 -1.11
CA LEU A 287 10.13 -15.00 -0.36
C LEU A 287 8.78 -15.67 -0.64
N ASP A 288 8.71 -16.97 -0.31
CA ASP A 288 7.50 -17.77 -0.47
C ASP A 288 6.55 -17.58 0.73
N LYS A 289 5.39 -18.25 0.71
CA LYS A 289 4.45 -18.25 1.84
C LYS A 289 4.79 -19.27 2.92
N CYS A 290 4.35 -19.01 4.16
CA CYS A 290 4.56 -19.87 5.33
C CYS A 290 3.88 -21.25 5.18
N LEU A 291 4.53 -22.17 4.47
CA LEU A 291 4.09 -23.54 4.27
C LEU A 291 5.28 -24.52 4.40
N PRO A 292 5.01 -25.79 4.74
CA PRO A 292 6.06 -26.80 4.87
C PRO A 292 6.95 -26.89 3.62
N ARG A 293 8.27 -26.94 3.84
CA ARG A 293 9.31 -27.05 2.80
C ARG A 293 9.37 -25.88 1.82
N ARG A 294 8.76 -24.74 2.15
CA ARG A 294 8.88 -23.48 1.39
C ARG A 294 9.97 -22.60 1.98
N ARG A 295 10.48 -21.68 1.15
CA ARG A 295 11.51 -20.71 1.55
C ARG A 295 10.84 -19.39 1.88
N PHE A 296 10.10 -19.37 2.98
CA PHE A 296 9.26 -18.24 3.39
C PHE A 296 9.93 -17.27 4.34
N LEU A 297 11.01 -17.69 5.01
CA LEU A 297 11.74 -16.88 5.97
C LEU A 297 13.24 -16.89 5.67
N GLN A 298 13.89 -15.74 5.81
CA GLN A 298 15.34 -15.61 5.70
C GLN A 298 15.87 -14.58 6.70
N VAL A 299 16.92 -14.96 7.43
CA VAL A 299 17.62 -14.05 8.35
C VAL A 299 18.78 -13.37 7.64
N LEU A 300 18.88 -12.06 7.78
CA LEU A 300 19.91 -11.21 7.20
C LEU A 300 20.62 -10.42 8.30
N ASP A 301 21.94 -10.25 8.19
CA ASP A 301 22.67 -9.30 9.02
C ASP A 301 22.78 -7.97 8.27
N ILE A 302 22.08 -6.95 8.79
CA ILE A 302 22.02 -5.61 8.23
C ILE A 302 22.80 -4.66 9.15
N PRO A 303 23.83 -3.95 8.63
CA PRO A 303 24.57 -2.98 9.43
C PRO A 303 23.64 -1.91 9.99
N SER A 304 23.75 -1.65 11.29
CA SER A 304 23.09 -0.55 11.97
C SER A 304 24.17 0.38 12.55
N ASN A 305 23.91 1.68 12.51
CA ASN A 305 24.82 2.70 13.03
C ASN A 305 24.65 2.93 14.55
N GLU A 306 23.66 2.29 15.20
CA GLU A 306 23.39 2.43 16.63
C GLU A 306 23.72 1.12 17.36
N SER A 307 24.46 1.21 18.47
CA SER A 307 24.88 0.05 19.26
C SER A 307 23.67 -0.69 19.84
N SER A 308 23.56 -1.98 19.53
CA SER A 308 22.45 -2.88 19.86
C SER A 308 22.43 -3.36 21.32
N GLU A 309 22.98 -2.61 22.28
CA GLU A 309 23.04 -3.01 23.70
C GLU A 309 21.76 -2.68 24.50
N GLY A 310 20.66 -2.30 23.84
CA GLY A 310 19.40 -1.91 24.48
C GLY A 310 18.13 -2.36 23.74
N LYS A 311 16.96 -2.04 24.33
CA LYS A 311 15.63 -2.27 23.75
C LYS A 311 15.54 -1.58 22.37
N LEU A 312 15.06 -2.30 21.36
CA LEU A 312 14.81 -1.71 20.04
C LEU A 312 13.89 -0.50 20.17
N THR A 313 14.28 0.61 19.55
CA THR A 313 13.49 1.84 19.55
C THR A 313 12.91 2.05 18.17
N LEU A 314 11.58 2.02 18.09
CA LEU A 314 10.82 2.35 16.89
C LEU A 314 10.53 3.86 16.86
N LYS A 315 10.91 4.55 15.79
CA LYS A 315 10.73 5.99 15.63
C LYS A 315 10.00 6.33 14.33
N TYR A 316 9.15 7.34 14.37
CA TYR A 316 8.63 8.02 13.19
C TYR A 316 9.75 8.69 12.41
N ASP A 317 9.60 8.74 11.10
CA ASP A 317 10.52 9.44 10.20
C ASP A 317 10.05 10.88 9.95
N ALA A 318 10.88 11.87 10.30
CA ALA A 318 10.51 13.28 10.19
C ALA A 318 10.25 13.73 8.75
N GLU A 319 10.97 13.17 7.76
CA GLU A 319 10.76 13.47 6.35
C GLU A 319 9.38 12.98 5.91
N TRP A 320 9.03 11.75 6.29
CA TRP A 320 7.73 11.17 6.00
C TRP A 320 6.57 11.91 6.66
N LEU A 321 6.70 12.30 7.94
CA LEU A 321 5.68 13.11 8.62
C LEU A 321 5.47 14.46 7.91
N SER A 322 6.55 15.09 7.44
CA SER A 322 6.45 16.34 6.66
C SER A 322 5.76 16.13 5.31
N ILE A 323 6.09 15.05 4.60
CA ILE A 323 5.42 14.67 3.34
C ILE A 323 3.93 14.45 3.57
N LEU A 324 3.54 13.70 4.61
CA LEU A 324 2.13 13.49 4.95
C LEU A 324 1.40 14.82 5.20
N ARG A 325 1.98 15.71 6.02
CA ARG A 325 1.40 17.01 6.35
C ARG A 325 1.22 17.88 5.11
N THR A 326 2.29 18.03 4.31
CA THR A 326 2.29 18.93 3.15
C THR A 326 1.44 18.42 1.99
N THR A 327 1.25 17.10 1.88
CA THR A 327 0.41 16.46 0.86
C THR A 327 -1.01 16.14 1.34
N ASN A 328 -1.41 16.54 2.55
CA ASN A 328 -2.74 16.23 3.10
C ASN A 328 -3.89 16.68 2.17
N HIS A 329 -3.74 17.86 1.56
CA HIS A 329 -4.73 18.41 0.64
C HIS A 329 -4.92 17.62 -0.66
N LEU A 330 -4.03 16.65 -0.96
CA LEU A 330 -4.09 15.77 -2.13
C LEU A 330 -4.87 14.47 -1.90
N ILE A 331 -5.37 14.24 -0.68
CA ILE A 331 -6.20 13.08 -0.36
C ILE A 331 -7.51 13.16 -1.15
N SER A 332 -7.85 12.07 -1.83
CA SER A 332 -9.13 11.88 -2.51
C SER A 332 -9.81 10.62 -1.99
N VAL A 333 -11.13 10.70 -1.82
CA VAL A 333 -12.00 9.61 -1.35
C VAL A 333 -13.14 9.33 -2.32
N LYS A 334 -12.95 9.67 -3.60
CA LYS A 334 -13.94 9.48 -4.66
C LYS A 334 -13.58 8.28 -5.54
N ASP A 335 -14.59 7.57 -6.05
CA ASP A 335 -14.44 6.49 -7.06
C ASP A 335 -14.26 7.03 -8.48
N ASN A 336 -13.63 8.20 -8.63
CA ASN A 336 -13.29 8.77 -9.93
C ASN A 336 -11.78 8.95 -10.06
N ASN A 337 -11.31 8.93 -11.31
CA ASN A 337 -9.91 9.23 -11.58
C ASN A 337 -9.63 10.68 -11.21
N TYR A 338 -8.59 10.89 -10.43
CA TYR A 338 -8.02 12.20 -10.17
C TYR A 338 -6.54 12.18 -10.54
N TYR A 339 -5.93 13.36 -10.68
CA TYR A 339 -4.52 13.48 -11.06
C TYR A 339 -3.80 14.33 -10.04
N LEU A 340 -2.59 13.90 -9.66
CA LEU A 340 -1.74 14.63 -8.74
C LEU A 340 -0.93 15.72 -9.46
N PRO A 341 -0.45 16.75 -8.73
CA PRO A 341 0.37 17.80 -9.30
C PRO A 341 1.60 17.22 -10.01
N GLY A 342 1.85 17.68 -11.23
CA GLY A 342 2.96 17.22 -12.07
C GLY A 342 3.55 18.36 -12.88
N LYS A 343 4.77 18.16 -13.38
CA LYS A 343 5.42 19.12 -14.28
C LYS A 343 4.72 19.10 -15.64
N LYS A 344 3.77 20.01 -15.87
CA LYS A 344 3.26 20.27 -17.22
C LYS A 344 4.30 21.08 -18.00
N ALA A 345 4.42 20.81 -19.30
CA ALA A 345 5.19 21.65 -20.21
C ALA A 345 4.51 23.03 -20.30
N GLY A 346 5.12 24.07 -19.71
CA GLY A 346 4.77 25.47 -20.00
C GLY A 346 4.19 26.32 -18.86
N SER A 347 3.74 25.76 -17.73
CA SER A 347 3.36 26.55 -16.56
C SER A 347 3.45 25.75 -15.25
N ILE A 348 4.15 26.29 -14.25
CA ILE A 348 4.21 25.77 -12.88
C ILE A 348 3.29 26.65 -12.05
N GLU A 349 2.00 26.34 -12.00
CA GLU A 349 1.06 27.03 -11.11
C GLU A 349 0.96 26.35 -9.73
N GLU A 350 1.27 25.05 -9.63
CA GLU A 350 1.10 24.25 -8.41
C GLU A 350 2.40 23.53 -7.98
N ARG A 351 2.64 23.44 -6.65
CA ARG A 351 3.79 22.72 -6.06
C ARG A 351 3.71 21.23 -6.42
N CYS A 352 4.72 20.72 -7.13
CA CYS A 352 4.83 19.31 -7.51
C CYS A 352 5.97 18.56 -6.81
N ASN A 353 6.86 19.27 -6.12
CA ASN A 353 7.92 18.68 -5.30
C ASN A 353 7.61 18.96 -3.82
N PHE A 354 7.38 17.89 -3.07
CA PHE A 354 7.10 17.89 -1.64
C PHE A 354 8.23 17.25 -0.83
N THR A 355 9.43 17.15 -1.42
CA THR A 355 10.65 16.89 -0.64
C THR A 355 10.73 17.96 0.45
N PRO A 356 10.77 17.60 1.74
CA PRO A 356 10.73 18.55 2.84
C PRO A 356 11.91 19.52 2.82
N THR A 357 11.64 20.79 3.12
CA THR A 357 12.69 21.77 3.45
C THR A 357 13.12 21.62 4.92
N ASP A 358 14.29 22.18 5.27
CA ASP A 358 14.76 22.18 6.68
C ASP A 358 13.77 22.87 7.62
N GLU A 359 13.10 23.93 7.17
CA GLU A 359 12.05 24.62 7.92
C GLU A 359 10.83 23.72 8.15
N GLU A 360 10.41 22.96 7.13
CA GLU A 360 9.28 22.03 7.24
C GLU A 360 9.59 20.87 8.20
N LEU A 361 10.83 20.38 8.19
CA LEU A 361 11.35 19.37 9.12
C LEU A 361 11.41 19.91 10.55
N GLU A 362 11.88 21.14 10.76
CA GLU A 362 11.94 21.75 12.08
C GLU A 362 10.54 21.97 12.66
N HIS A 363 9.58 22.34 11.82
CA HIS A 363 8.17 22.41 12.22
C HIS A 363 7.63 21.05 12.69
N ILE A 364 8.03 19.94 12.06
CA ILE A 364 7.65 18.59 12.53
C ILE A 364 8.31 18.30 13.87
N ARG A 365 9.60 18.59 14.03
CA ARG A 365 10.31 18.37 15.30
C ARG A 365 9.72 19.19 16.45
N ALA A 366 9.22 20.39 16.18
CA ALA A 366 8.55 21.22 17.18
C ALA A 366 7.16 20.70 17.59
N LYS A 367 6.48 19.92 16.73
CA LYS A 367 5.15 19.35 17.00
C LYS A 367 5.20 18.08 17.85
N PHE A 368 6.28 17.32 17.77
CA PHE A 368 6.45 16.06 18.49
C PHE A 368 7.45 16.23 19.62
N GLU A 369 7.06 15.92 20.86
CA GLU A 369 8.00 15.90 22.00
C GLU A 369 9.14 14.91 21.76
N SER A 370 8.80 13.77 21.14
CA SER A 370 9.74 12.75 20.70
C SER A 370 9.21 12.09 19.43
N LEU A 371 10.12 11.68 18.54
CA LEU A 371 9.76 10.88 17.37
C LEU A 371 9.62 9.39 17.70
N ASN A 372 9.74 8.97 18.96
CA ASN A 372 9.45 7.59 19.34
C ASN A 372 7.98 7.27 19.05
N VAL A 373 7.72 6.10 18.45
CA VAL A 373 6.34 5.63 18.28
C VAL A 373 5.79 5.24 19.67
N PRO A 374 4.66 5.83 20.10
CA PRO A 374 4.09 5.54 21.43
C PRO A 374 3.60 4.09 21.48
N GLU A 375 3.80 3.39 22.60
CA GLU A 375 3.25 2.04 22.84
C GLU A 375 1.79 2.13 23.31
N ASN A 376 0.90 2.65 22.45
CA ASN A 376 -0.51 2.97 22.75
C ASN A 376 -1.51 1.98 22.13
N PHE A 377 -1.13 0.72 21.97
CA PHE A 377 -2.05 -0.33 21.52
C PHE A 377 -3.28 -0.41 22.45
N CYS A 378 -4.47 -0.45 21.85
CA CYS A 378 -5.72 -0.71 22.56
C CYS A 378 -6.64 -1.61 21.72
N ARG A 379 -7.43 -2.42 22.42
CA ARG A 379 -8.47 -3.25 21.79
C ARG A 379 -9.67 -2.38 21.48
N THR A 380 -10.04 -2.37 20.21
CA THR A 380 -11.15 -1.59 19.65
C THR A 380 -12.42 -2.41 19.41
N VAL A 381 -12.31 -3.75 19.34
CA VAL A 381 -13.42 -4.70 19.21
C VAL A 381 -13.18 -5.92 20.10
N LEU A 382 -14.24 -6.71 20.33
CA LEU A 382 -14.08 -8.01 20.99
C LEU A 382 -13.27 -8.98 20.10
N PRO A 383 -12.31 -9.71 20.68
CA PRO A 383 -11.58 -10.76 19.98
C PRO A 383 -12.47 -11.97 19.70
N PHE A 384 -12.05 -12.80 18.74
CA PHE A 384 -12.64 -14.12 18.52
C PHE A 384 -12.59 -14.98 19.79
N ASP A 385 -13.70 -15.62 20.13
CA ASP A 385 -13.76 -16.65 21.16
C ASP A 385 -13.94 -18.05 20.54
N PRO A 386 -12.91 -18.93 20.57
CA PRO A 386 -13.03 -20.28 20.06
C PRO A 386 -14.11 -21.13 20.72
N HIS A 387 -14.53 -20.84 21.96
CA HIS A 387 -15.58 -21.59 22.65
C HIS A 387 -16.97 -21.18 22.16
N GLU A 388 -17.22 -19.88 22.04
CA GLU A 388 -18.53 -19.35 21.62
C GLU A 388 -18.72 -19.39 20.09
N GLU A 389 -17.65 -19.16 19.34
CA GLU A 389 -17.69 -18.96 17.90
C GLU A 389 -17.14 -20.16 17.10
N HIS A 390 -16.86 -21.32 17.71
CA HIS A 390 -16.30 -22.51 17.02
C HIS A 390 -17.00 -22.91 15.71
N ASN A 391 -18.32 -22.68 15.59
CA ASN A 391 -19.13 -23.03 14.43
C ASN A 391 -19.30 -21.90 13.40
N TYR A 392 -18.45 -20.87 13.46
CA TYR A 392 -18.54 -19.69 12.61
C TYR A 392 -18.57 -20.00 11.10
N LYS A 393 -17.87 -21.07 10.66
CA LYS A 393 -17.87 -21.51 9.25
C LYS A 393 -19.27 -21.95 8.75
N GLN A 394 -20.19 -22.29 9.65
CA GLN A 394 -21.55 -22.75 9.33
C GLN A 394 -22.60 -21.65 9.52
N LYS A 395 -22.26 -20.54 10.19
CA LYS A 395 -23.16 -19.42 10.43
C LYS A 395 -23.10 -18.41 9.28
N TYR A 396 -24.20 -17.68 9.09
CA TYR A 396 -24.17 -16.42 8.35
C TYR A 396 -23.75 -15.33 9.32
N ILE A 397 -22.70 -14.60 8.97
CA ILE A 397 -22.09 -13.56 9.79
C ILE A 397 -21.94 -12.33 8.90
N GLU A 398 -22.33 -11.18 9.40
CA GLU A 398 -22.24 -9.91 8.69
C GLU A 398 -20.82 -9.33 8.77
N GLN A 399 -20.49 -8.43 7.85
CA GLN A 399 -19.22 -7.70 7.92
C GLN A 399 -19.22 -6.71 9.08
N ALA A 400 -18.02 -6.40 9.58
CA ALA A 400 -17.83 -5.36 10.58
C ALA A 400 -18.31 -3.99 10.07
N ASN A 401 -18.76 -3.13 11.00
CA ASN A 401 -19.03 -1.73 10.69
C ASN A 401 -17.71 -0.93 10.63
N PRO A 402 -17.65 0.17 9.86
CA PRO A 402 -16.52 1.09 9.90
C PRO A 402 -16.31 1.66 11.31
N MET A 403 -15.06 1.75 11.74
CA MET A 403 -14.68 2.23 13.07
C MET A 403 -13.38 3.04 12.98
N LEU A 404 -13.24 4.07 13.83
CA LEU A 404 -11.99 4.81 13.94
C LEU A 404 -11.10 4.26 15.05
N ASN A 405 -9.81 4.18 14.78
CA ASN A 405 -8.83 3.79 15.79
C ASN A 405 -8.37 5.02 16.60
N PRO A 406 -8.34 4.94 17.95
CA PRO A 406 -7.79 6.00 18.78
C PRO A 406 -6.36 6.39 18.41
N GLN A 407 -5.51 5.43 18.02
CA GLN A 407 -4.12 5.69 17.62
C GLN A 407 -4.05 6.60 16.39
N SER A 408 -4.88 6.33 15.37
CA SER A 408 -4.91 7.16 14.15
C SER A 408 -5.54 8.52 14.39
N ASN A 409 -6.58 8.60 15.23
CA ASN A 409 -7.17 9.88 15.61
C ASN A 409 -6.16 10.80 16.32
N GLU A 410 -5.40 10.26 17.28
CA GLU A 410 -4.34 10.98 17.98
C GLU A 410 -3.23 11.42 17.01
N PHE A 411 -2.77 10.51 16.15
CA PHE A 411 -1.75 10.80 15.14
C PHE A 411 -2.19 11.92 14.16
N CYS A 412 -3.41 11.83 13.63
CA CYS A 412 -4.01 12.83 12.76
C CYS A 412 -4.13 14.20 13.46
N SER A 413 -4.52 14.21 14.74
CA SER A 413 -4.65 15.42 15.54
C SER A 413 -3.31 16.14 15.74
N ILE A 414 -2.26 15.40 16.14
CA ILE A 414 -0.91 15.95 16.38
C ILE A 414 -0.34 16.55 15.08
N LEU A 415 -0.42 15.78 13.99
CA LEU A 415 0.18 16.16 12.71
C LEU A 415 -0.65 17.21 11.96
N GLY A 416 -1.96 17.27 12.22
CA GLY A 416 -2.91 18.15 11.54
C GLY A 416 -3.28 17.65 10.14
N ILE A 417 -3.54 16.35 10.01
CA ILE A 417 -3.91 15.69 8.75
C ILE A 417 -5.25 14.97 8.88
N ASP A 418 -5.87 14.66 7.75
CA ASP A 418 -7.19 14.03 7.70
C ASP A 418 -7.08 12.50 7.71
N ASP A 419 -8.06 11.84 8.32
CA ASP A 419 -8.25 10.39 8.23
C ASP A 419 -9.05 10.04 6.95
N PRO A 420 -8.50 9.23 6.02
CA PRO A 420 -9.18 8.86 4.78
C PRO A 420 -10.52 8.14 4.98
N LEU A 421 -10.65 7.28 5.99
CA LEU A 421 -11.90 6.56 6.28
C LEU A 421 -12.98 7.54 6.75
N CYS A 422 -12.61 8.46 7.65
CA CYS A 422 -13.49 9.54 8.08
C CYS A 422 -13.97 10.40 6.89
N LEU A 423 -13.05 10.80 6.01
CA LEU A 423 -13.37 11.56 4.81
C LEU A 423 -14.30 10.79 3.85
N ALA A 424 -14.06 9.50 3.63
CA ALA A 424 -14.87 8.66 2.74
C ALA A 424 -16.32 8.52 3.23
N MET A 425 -16.51 8.36 4.54
CA MET A 425 -17.84 8.27 5.15
C MET A 425 -18.60 9.60 5.07
N LEU A 426 -17.93 10.72 5.40
CA LEU A 426 -18.50 12.06 5.27
C LEU A 426 -18.88 12.39 3.81
N ALA A 427 -18.01 12.04 2.85
CA ALA A 427 -18.29 12.25 1.43
C ALA A 427 -19.47 11.42 0.92
N SER A 428 -19.77 10.28 1.57
CA SER A 428 -20.89 9.40 1.26
C SER A 428 -22.20 9.79 1.95
N GLY A 429 -22.21 10.88 2.73
CA GLY A 429 -23.38 11.34 3.49
C GLY A 429 -23.77 10.42 4.64
N LYS A 430 -22.85 9.57 5.11
CA LYS A 430 -23.06 8.71 6.29
C LYS A 430 -22.61 9.43 7.56
N ASP A 431 -23.18 9.03 8.69
CA ASP A 431 -22.76 9.51 9.99
C ASP A 431 -21.28 9.15 10.25
N LEU A 432 -20.63 9.94 11.11
CA LEU A 432 -19.24 9.67 11.49
C LEU A 432 -19.12 8.26 12.10
N PRO A 433 -18.09 7.50 11.72
CA PRO A 433 -17.82 6.21 12.34
C PRO A 433 -17.69 6.35 13.85
N GLN A 434 -18.16 5.33 14.57
CA GLN A 434 -17.97 5.28 16.01
C GLN A 434 -16.46 5.25 16.29
N THR A 435 -16.02 6.11 17.20
CA THR A 435 -14.70 5.96 17.81
C THR A 435 -14.78 4.76 18.73
N ALA A 436 -13.83 3.83 18.60
CA ALA A 436 -13.79 2.67 19.46
C ALA A 436 -13.82 3.09 20.94
N SER A 437 -14.80 2.60 21.70
CA SER A 437 -14.76 2.70 23.16
C SER A 437 -13.66 1.78 23.67
N LEU A 438 -12.79 2.30 24.55
CA LEU A 438 -11.67 1.53 25.09
C LEU A 438 -12.22 0.33 25.87
N LEU A 439 -12.03 -0.88 25.32
CA LEU A 439 -12.28 -2.12 26.05
C LEU A 439 -11.10 -2.34 27.00
N ASP A 440 -11.30 -2.01 28.27
CA ASP A 440 -10.27 -2.12 29.31
C ASP A 440 -9.64 -3.52 29.33
N SER A 441 -8.33 -3.59 29.59
CA SER A 441 -7.54 -4.83 29.62
C SER A 441 -7.74 -5.65 30.91
N SER A 442 -8.68 -5.24 31.77
CA SER A 442 -8.81 -5.74 33.15
C SER A 442 -10.11 -6.48 33.49
N ILE A 443 -11.02 -6.71 32.55
CA ILE A 443 -12.31 -7.37 32.87
C ILE A 443 -12.22 -8.88 32.65
N ASP A 444 -11.85 -9.60 33.71
CA ASP A 444 -12.25 -10.99 33.92
C ASP A 444 -13.78 -11.04 34.02
N VAL A 445 -14.44 -11.67 33.05
CA VAL A 445 -15.89 -11.85 33.07
C VAL A 445 -16.24 -13.00 34.02
N LYS A 446 -16.74 -12.66 35.21
CA LYS A 446 -17.76 -13.45 35.89
C LYS A 446 -18.83 -12.54 36.48
N GLU A 447 -20.07 -12.87 36.11
CA GLU A 447 -21.37 -12.43 36.69
C GLU A 447 -21.85 -11.01 36.33
N ASP A 448 -22.76 -10.97 35.35
CA ASP A 448 -24.13 -10.43 35.45
C ASP A 448 -24.59 -9.71 34.16
N GLN A 449 -25.01 -10.51 33.18
CA GLN A 449 -25.93 -10.05 32.13
C GLN A 449 -27.34 -9.92 32.72
N ALA A 450 -27.62 -8.79 33.37
CA ALA A 450 -28.96 -8.18 33.48
C ALA A 450 -28.91 -6.96 34.41
N LYS A 451 -28.33 -5.84 33.94
CA LYS A 451 -28.60 -4.44 34.38
C LYS A 451 -27.48 -3.52 33.89
N LEU A 452 -27.52 -3.12 32.63
CA LEU A 452 -26.73 -1.98 32.12
C LEU A 452 -27.51 -1.30 30.98
N GLU A 453 -28.80 -1.07 31.23
CA GLU A 453 -29.60 -0.06 30.55
C GLU A 453 -30.10 0.91 31.61
N GLN A 454 -29.23 1.81 32.07
CA GLN A 454 -29.56 3.13 32.61
C GLN A 454 -28.29 3.79 33.16
N ASP A 455 -28.08 5.04 32.76
CA ASP A 455 -27.06 5.99 33.23
C ASP A 455 -25.60 5.79 32.76
N MET A 456 -25.31 6.30 31.54
CA MET A 456 -23.98 6.78 31.17
C MET A 456 -23.97 8.32 31.19
N PRO A 457 -23.09 8.98 31.95
CA PRO A 457 -22.93 10.43 31.89
C PRO A 457 -22.18 10.83 30.61
N THR A 458 -22.84 11.66 29.80
CA THR A 458 -22.34 12.24 28.55
C THR A 458 -21.23 13.25 28.84
N LEU A 459 -19.97 12.81 28.87
CA LEU A 459 -18.81 13.69 28.74
C LEU A 459 -18.32 13.64 27.28
N VAL A 460 -19.01 14.40 26.44
CA VAL A 460 -18.57 14.70 25.08
C VAL A 460 -17.61 15.88 25.19
N GLU A 461 -16.30 15.61 25.13
CA GLU A 461 -15.36 16.65 24.74
C GLU A 461 -15.55 16.96 23.25
N PRO A 462 -15.68 18.23 22.86
CA PRO A 462 -15.94 18.59 21.47
C PRO A 462 -14.70 18.30 20.63
N LEU A 463 -14.89 17.45 19.62
CA LEU A 463 -13.97 17.22 18.52
C LEU A 463 -13.45 18.57 17.99
N ALA A 464 -12.13 18.75 17.96
CA ALA A 464 -11.52 19.87 17.26
C ALA A 464 -11.71 19.67 15.75
N THR A 465 -12.82 20.18 15.21
CA THR A 465 -13.00 20.29 13.76
C THR A 465 -11.93 21.23 13.20
N PRO A 466 -11.15 20.86 12.19
CA PRO A 466 -10.44 21.86 11.41
C PRO A 466 -11.47 22.86 10.84
N PRO A 467 -11.16 24.16 10.76
CA PRO A 467 -12.11 25.16 10.32
C PRO A 467 -12.63 24.78 8.93
N LYS A 468 -13.96 24.65 8.82
CA LYS A 468 -14.73 24.37 7.61
C LYS A 468 -14.02 24.94 6.38
N ARG A 469 -13.54 24.08 5.48
CA ARG A 469 -13.25 24.47 4.10
C ARG A 469 -14.54 25.07 3.54
N LYS A 470 -14.60 26.39 3.42
CA LYS A 470 -15.62 27.07 2.63
C LYS A 470 -15.40 26.63 1.19
N LEU A 471 -16.19 25.68 0.71
CA LEU A 471 -16.38 25.48 -0.73
C LEU A 471 -17.22 26.64 -1.26
N ASN A 472 -16.65 27.85 -1.27
CA ASN A 472 -17.23 29.00 -1.95
C ASN A 472 -16.35 29.31 -3.17
N MET A 473 -16.49 28.50 -4.21
CA MET A 473 -16.22 28.95 -5.58
C MET A 473 -17.54 29.41 -6.16
N SER A 474 -17.98 30.62 -5.79
CA SER A 474 -18.99 31.31 -6.59
C SER A 474 -18.30 31.79 -7.86
N LEU A 475 -18.50 31.07 -8.95
CA LEU A 475 -18.16 31.56 -10.28
C LEU A 475 -18.97 32.85 -10.53
N PRO A 476 -18.35 33.98 -10.93
CA PRO A 476 -19.10 35.16 -11.34
C PRO A 476 -19.96 34.82 -12.56
N ALA A 477 -21.19 35.37 -12.60
CA ALA A 477 -22.07 35.21 -13.75
C ALA A 477 -21.37 35.72 -15.03
N PRO A 478 -21.54 35.03 -16.18
CA PRO A 478 -20.88 35.40 -17.41
C PRO A 478 -21.30 36.82 -17.83
N ILE A 479 -20.30 37.68 -18.00
CA ILE A 479 -20.46 39.01 -18.59
C ILE A 479 -20.67 38.79 -20.09
N VAL A 480 -21.86 39.13 -20.58
CA VAL A 480 -22.17 39.17 -22.01
C VAL A 480 -21.40 40.34 -22.62
N ALA A 481 -20.23 40.06 -23.19
CA ALA A 481 -19.57 40.97 -24.11
C ALA A 481 -19.97 40.57 -25.53
N VAL A 482 -20.71 41.46 -26.18
CA VAL A 482 -21.09 41.36 -27.60
C VAL A 482 -19.86 41.72 -28.42
N GLU A 483 -19.23 40.73 -29.04
CA GLU A 483 -18.42 40.95 -30.23
C GLU A 483 -18.88 40.00 -31.33
N ILE A 484 -19.24 40.62 -32.45
CA ILE A 484 -19.80 39.99 -33.65
C ILE A 484 -18.63 39.54 -34.50
N ASP A 485 -18.58 38.26 -34.87
CA ASP A 485 -17.87 37.90 -36.10
C ASP A 485 -18.60 36.82 -36.92
N LYS A 486 -18.55 37.02 -38.23
CA LYS A 486 -19.42 36.45 -39.26
C LYS A 486 -18.78 35.21 -39.86
N SER A 487 -19.39 34.04 -39.65
CA SER A 487 -19.34 32.92 -40.61
C SER A 487 -20.45 31.92 -40.31
N VAL A 488 -21.62 32.18 -40.90
CA VAL A 488 -22.80 31.32 -40.83
C VAL A 488 -22.81 30.42 -42.07
N ILE A 489 -22.81 29.10 -41.87
CA ILE A 489 -23.30 28.12 -42.84
C ILE A 489 -24.34 27.29 -42.07
N GLU A 490 -25.61 27.48 -42.41
CA GLU A 490 -26.77 26.76 -41.87
C GLU A 490 -26.96 25.42 -42.59
N LEU A 491 -27.18 24.35 -41.83
CA LEU A 491 -27.77 23.09 -42.27
C LEU A 491 -29.21 23.04 -41.75
N PRO A 492 -30.21 22.68 -42.56
CA PRO A 492 -31.59 22.55 -42.10
C PRO A 492 -31.87 21.17 -41.48
N ASP A 493 -32.53 21.20 -40.32
CA ASP A 493 -33.20 20.09 -39.66
C ASP A 493 -34.54 19.77 -40.36
N GLU A 494 -34.85 18.48 -40.56
CA GLU A 494 -36.20 18.00 -40.81
C GLU A 494 -36.63 17.01 -39.72
N ILE A 495 -37.82 17.28 -39.17
CA ILE A 495 -38.59 16.48 -38.20
C ILE A 495 -39.73 15.82 -38.97
N GLU A 496 -40.05 14.56 -38.68
CA GLU A 496 -41.42 13.98 -38.55
C GLU A 496 -41.28 12.43 -38.46
N GLU A 497 -41.59 11.81 -37.32
CA GLU A 497 -42.89 11.33 -36.81
C GLU A 497 -43.28 9.90 -37.23
N LEU A 498 -43.83 9.20 -36.22
CA LEU A 498 -44.16 7.77 -36.17
C LEU A 498 -45.24 7.35 -37.18
N ALA A 499 -45.09 6.13 -37.73
CA ALA A 499 -46.22 5.30 -38.15
C ALA A 499 -45.97 3.81 -37.90
N THR A 500 -46.91 3.19 -37.19
CA THR A 500 -47.09 1.75 -36.95
C THR A 500 -47.47 0.97 -38.21
N ALA A 501 -46.92 -0.24 -38.38
CA ALA A 501 -47.62 -1.37 -39.03
C ALA A 501 -46.95 -2.73 -38.70
N THR A 502 -47.80 -3.73 -38.50
CA THR A 502 -47.53 -5.11 -38.08
C THR A 502 -47.39 -6.11 -39.25
N ILE A 503 -46.85 -7.30 -38.92
CA ILE A 503 -46.97 -8.65 -39.56
C ILE A 503 -45.98 -9.01 -40.70
N ALA A 504 -45.12 -10.02 -40.46
CA ALA A 504 -45.18 -11.37 -41.09
C ALA A 504 -43.84 -12.13 -41.04
N ASP A 505 -43.94 -13.43 -40.68
CA ASP A 505 -42.93 -14.49 -40.74
C ASP A 505 -42.15 -14.60 -42.06
N SER A 506 -40.87 -15.00 -41.97
CA SER A 506 -40.35 -16.13 -42.77
C SER A 506 -38.97 -16.61 -42.28
N LYS A 507 -38.90 -17.92 -42.04
CA LYS A 507 -37.70 -18.74 -41.79
C LYS A 507 -36.83 -18.83 -43.03
N VAL A 508 -35.50 -18.83 -42.86
CA VAL A 508 -34.57 -19.67 -43.63
C VAL A 508 -33.42 -20.13 -42.73
N GLU A 509 -33.25 -21.44 -42.63
CA GLU A 509 -32.13 -22.16 -42.00
C GLU A 509 -30.92 -22.17 -42.94
N GLU A 510 -29.72 -22.04 -42.39
CA GLU A 510 -28.50 -22.52 -43.03
C GLU A 510 -27.58 -23.20 -42.01
N THR A 511 -27.12 -24.39 -42.38
CA THR A 511 -26.55 -25.41 -41.49
C THR A 511 -25.05 -25.65 -41.71
N THR A 512 -24.35 -25.96 -40.60
CA THR A 512 -23.12 -26.78 -40.41
C THR A 512 -21.73 -26.12 -40.57
N PRO A 513 -20.64 -26.64 -39.95
CA PRO A 513 -20.50 -27.87 -39.15
C PRO A 513 -19.79 -27.75 -37.77
N ILE A 514 -20.10 -28.71 -36.92
CA ILE A 514 -19.50 -28.96 -35.60
C ILE A 514 -18.16 -29.71 -35.78
N CYS A 515 -17.07 -29.18 -35.22
CA CYS A 515 -15.81 -29.90 -35.06
C CYS A 515 -15.64 -30.34 -33.61
N ILE A 516 -15.76 -31.65 -33.37
CA ILE A 516 -15.54 -32.28 -32.06
C ILE A 516 -14.03 -32.51 -31.89
N SER A 517 -13.42 -31.83 -30.94
CA SER A 517 -12.05 -32.11 -30.47
C SER A 517 -12.10 -32.80 -29.09
N PRO A 518 -11.16 -33.71 -28.79
CA PRO A 518 -11.30 -34.66 -27.70
C PRO A 518 -11.08 -34.03 -26.32
N ASN A 519 -11.87 -34.52 -25.37
CA ASN A 519 -11.88 -34.16 -23.95
C ASN A 519 -10.51 -34.42 -23.27
N LEU A 520 -9.63 -33.42 -23.29
CA LEU A 520 -8.47 -33.37 -22.39
C LEU A 520 -8.93 -32.79 -21.05
N LYS A 521 -9.06 -33.66 -20.05
CA LYS A 521 -9.30 -33.25 -18.65
C LYS A 521 -8.17 -32.29 -18.21
N LYS A 522 -8.43 -30.98 -18.24
CA LYS A 522 -7.56 -29.96 -17.66
C LYS A 522 -7.51 -30.18 -16.14
N LEU A 523 -6.37 -30.64 -15.64
CA LEU A 523 -6.04 -30.62 -14.22
C LEU A 523 -6.00 -29.15 -13.75
N LYS A 524 -7.11 -28.63 -13.22
CA LYS A 524 -7.14 -27.34 -12.50
C LYS A 524 -6.22 -27.45 -11.29
N ARG A 525 -5.12 -26.68 -11.28
CA ARG A 525 -4.15 -26.61 -10.17
C ARG A 525 -4.48 -25.42 -9.26
N ARG A 526 -4.36 -25.65 -7.95
CA ARG A 526 -4.77 -24.81 -6.80
C ARG A 526 -4.33 -23.33 -6.77
N ASN A 527 -3.45 -22.86 -7.66
CA ASN A 527 -2.84 -21.53 -7.55
C ASN A 527 -3.08 -20.63 -8.78
N GLN A 528 -3.84 -21.07 -9.78
CA GLN A 528 -4.11 -20.25 -10.98
C GLN A 528 -5.11 -19.11 -10.69
N SER A 529 -6.03 -19.32 -9.74
CA SER A 529 -7.00 -18.31 -9.29
C SER A 529 -6.41 -17.16 -8.47
N ILE A 530 -5.09 -17.18 -8.19
CA ILE A 530 -4.39 -16.05 -7.53
C ILE A 530 -4.05 -14.97 -8.58
N TYR A 531 -3.90 -15.35 -9.84
CA TYR A 531 -3.55 -14.43 -10.94
C TYR A 531 -4.72 -14.16 -11.88
N GLN A 532 -5.67 -15.09 -11.97
CA GLN A 532 -6.86 -14.95 -12.81
C GLN A 532 -8.05 -14.56 -11.94
N ALA A 533 -8.25 -13.25 -11.76
CA ALA A 533 -9.61 -12.74 -11.79
C ALA A 533 -9.99 -12.76 -13.27
N GLU A 534 -10.66 -13.82 -13.71
CA GLU A 534 -11.29 -13.81 -15.04
C GLU A 534 -12.38 -12.72 -14.96
N ASP A 535 -12.21 -11.68 -15.78
CA ASP A 535 -13.25 -10.74 -16.14
C ASP A 535 -14.32 -11.53 -16.90
N ASP A 536 -15.44 -11.82 -16.25
CA ASP A 536 -16.68 -12.18 -16.93
C ASP A 536 -17.60 -10.95 -16.85
N ASP A 537 -17.91 -10.41 -18.03
CA ASP A 537 -18.65 -9.17 -18.34
C ASP A 537 -19.95 -8.93 -17.55
#